data_AF-A0A2Y9B4B8-F1
#
_entry.id   AF-A0A2Y9B4B8-F1
#
_cell.length_a   1.000
_cell.length_b   1.000
_cell.length_c   1.000
_cell.angle_alpha   90.00
_cell.angle_beta   90.00
_cell.angle_gamma   90.00
#
_symmetry.space_group_name_H-M   'P 1'
#
loop_
_entity.id
_entity.type
_entity.pdbx_description
1 polymer ?
#
loop_
_entity_poly.entity_id
_entity_poly.type
_entity_poly.pdbx_seq_one_letter_code
_entity_poly.pdbx_strand_id
1 'polypeptide(L)' 'MVIATAIKHCFAYREDQVVGGFPNALSQKHRKRIEEPFGWAKTIAGMAQTVYRGLERVRSRFILAMAASNPARLPRLLAG' A
#
# COMPACT_ATOMS: atom_id res chain seq x y z
N MET A 1 -1.00 14.02 0.84
CA MET A 1 0.44 14.28 1.10
C MET A 1 1.01 13.49 2.28
N VAL A 2 0.21 12.97 3.22
CA VAL A 2 0.71 12.20 4.40
C VAL A 2 0.96 10.70 4.10
N ILE A 3 0.32 10.14 3.07
CA ILE A 3 0.47 8.72 2.69
C ILE A 3 1.85 8.44 2.07
N ALA A 4 2.43 9.38 1.33
CA ALA A 4 3.74 9.20 0.70
C ALA A 4 4.90 9.18 1.70
N THR A 5 4.79 9.91 2.82
CA THR A 5 5.85 9.99 3.83
C THR A 5 6.00 8.71 4.64
N ALA A 6 4.89 8.05 5.01
CA ALA A 6 4.93 6.76 5.71
C ALA A 6 5.48 5.63 4.82
N ILE A 7 5.20 5.67 3.52
CA ILE A 7 5.73 4.70 2.55
C ILE A 7 7.25 4.90 2.38
N LYS A 8 7.73 6.16 2.29
CA LYS A 8 9.17 6.45 2.26
C LYS A 8 9.87 5.95 3.52
N HIS A 9 9.28 6.15 4.70
CA HIS A 9 9.88 5.71 5.96
C HIS A 9 9.93 4.18 6.11
N CYS A 10 8.94 3.48 5.54
CA CYS A 10 8.91 2.01 5.49
C CYS A 10 9.85 1.44 4.39
N PHE A 11 10.09 2.20 3.31
CA PHE A 11 11.06 1.87 2.26
C PHE A 11 12.50 2.03 2.75
N ALA A 12 12.79 3.13 3.45
CA ALA A 12 14.10 3.39 4.03
C ALA A 12 14.53 2.31 5.06
N TYR A 13 13.59 1.74 5.83
CA TYR A 13 13.91 0.66 6.79
C TYR A 13 14.16 -0.72 6.14
N ARG A 14 14.02 -0.86 4.81
CA ARG A 14 14.24 -2.13 4.09
C ARG A 14 15.31 -2.05 3.00
N GLU A 15 15.95 -0.91 2.78
CA GLU A 15 17.09 -0.82 1.86
C GLU A 15 18.41 -1.28 2.49
N ASP A 16 18.49 -1.40 3.83
CA ASP A 16 19.69 -1.82 4.56
C ASP A 16 20.03 -3.32 4.46
N GLN A 17 19.41 -4.07 3.54
CA GLN A 17 19.58 -5.53 3.38
C GLN A 17 19.82 -6.00 1.92
N VAL A 18 19.84 -5.10 0.92
CA VAL A 18 19.95 -5.50 -0.51
C VAL A 18 21.17 -4.86 -1.16
N VAL A 19 22.35 -5.18 -0.64
CA VAL A 19 23.62 -4.91 -1.33
C VAL A 19 23.99 -6.17 -2.10
N GLY A 20 23.72 -6.20 -3.41
CA GLY A 20 24.28 -7.20 -4.33
C GLY A 20 23.27 -7.94 -5.22
N GLY A 21 23.01 -7.40 -6.42
CA GLY A 21 22.36 -8.16 -7.50
C GLY A 21 21.67 -7.29 -8.54
N PHE A 22 21.93 -7.58 -9.82
CA PHE A 22 21.48 -6.90 -11.06
C PHE A 22 20.28 -5.93 -10.92
N PRO A 23 20.40 -4.65 -11.36
CA PRO A 23 19.61 -3.50 -10.89
C PRO A 23 18.10 -3.51 -11.18
N ASN A 24 17.57 -4.52 -11.89
CA ASN A 24 16.27 -4.42 -12.53
C ASN A 24 15.27 -5.39 -11.90
N ALA A 25 15.63 -6.65 -11.76
CA ALA A 25 14.67 -7.70 -11.41
C ALA A 25 14.18 -7.59 -9.95
N LEU A 26 15.06 -7.22 -9.02
CA LEU A 26 14.69 -7.05 -7.61
C LEU A 26 13.89 -5.77 -7.39
N SER A 27 14.31 -4.65 -7.99
CA SER A 27 13.58 -3.38 -7.95
C SER A 27 12.16 -3.52 -8.51
N GLN A 28 12.00 -4.20 -9.65
CA GLN A 28 10.69 -4.39 -10.27
C GLN A 28 9.76 -5.29 -9.45
N LYS A 29 10.28 -6.30 -8.73
CA LYS A 29 9.48 -7.11 -7.80
C LYS A 29 8.92 -6.28 -6.64
N HIS A 30 9.73 -5.36 -6.09
CA HIS A 30 9.30 -4.47 -5.01
C HIS A 30 8.28 -3.45 -5.51
N ARG A 31 8.52 -2.84 -6.67
CA ARG A 31 7.57 -1.92 -7.31
C ARG A 31 6.24 -2.60 -7.57
N LYS A 32 6.22 -3.81 -8.13
CA LYS A 32 4.98 -4.55 -8.38
C LYS A 32 4.15 -4.75 -7.10
N ARG A 33 4.79 -5.15 -5.99
CA ARG A 33 4.10 -5.35 -4.70
C ARG A 33 3.45 -4.09 -4.14
N ILE A 34 3.95 -2.90 -4.50
CA ILE A 34 3.41 -1.61 -4.07
C ILE A 34 2.39 -1.11 -5.10
N GLU A 35 2.77 -1.05 -6.37
CA GLU A 35 1.95 -0.51 -7.44
C GLU A 35 0.65 -1.29 -7.64
N GLU A 36 0.65 -2.60 -7.42
CA GLU A 36 -0.55 -3.46 -7.55
C GLU A 36 -1.69 -3.09 -6.58
N PRO A 37 -1.48 -3.07 -5.24
CA PRO A 37 -2.53 -2.64 -4.31
C PRO A 37 -2.87 -1.15 -4.45
N PHE A 38 -1.92 -0.29 -4.83
CA PHE A 38 -2.22 1.13 -5.11
C PHE A 38 -3.06 1.33 -6.38
N GLY A 39 -2.81 0.54 -7.42
CA GLY A 39 -3.61 0.51 -8.64
C GLY A 39 -5.03 0.05 -8.35
N TRP A 40 -5.18 -1.06 -7.63
CA TRP A 40 -6.48 -1.60 -7.21
C TRP A 40 -7.25 -0.63 -6.32
N ALA A 41 -6.59 0.01 -5.35
CA ALA A 41 -7.22 0.98 -4.47
C ALA A 41 -7.80 2.18 -5.26
N LYS A 42 -7.12 2.62 -6.32
CA LYS A 42 -7.57 3.72 -7.17
C LYS A 42 -8.75 3.32 -8.06
N THR A 43 -8.68 2.16 -8.71
CA THR A 43 -9.67 1.74 -9.71
C THR A 43 -10.90 1.08 -9.11
N ILE A 44 -10.73 0.16 -8.15
CA ILE A 44 -11.81 -0.64 -7.58
C ILE A 44 -12.27 -0.08 -6.23
N ALA A 45 -11.35 0.38 -5.38
CA ALA A 45 -11.72 0.91 -4.07
C ALA A 45 -12.12 2.41 -4.06
N GLY A 46 -12.12 3.08 -5.22
CA GLY A 46 -12.55 4.48 -5.35
C GLY A 46 -11.64 5.50 -4.66
N MET A 47 -10.37 5.16 -4.43
CA MET A 47 -9.39 6.07 -3.79
C MET A 47 -8.78 7.10 -4.76
N ALA A 48 -9.12 7.05 -6.05
CA ALA A 48 -8.70 8.07 -7.02
C ALA A 48 -9.39 9.42 -6.76
N GLN A 49 -10.67 9.40 -6.35
CA GLN A 49 -11.44 10.58 -5.98
C GLN A 49 -12.42 10.22 -4.87
N THR A 50 -12.00 10.40 -3.61
CA THR A 50 -12.79 9.98 -2.46
C THR A 50 -13.95 10.94 -2.20
N VAL A 51 -15.16 10.41 -2.06
CA VAL A 51 -16.35 11.19 -1.68
C VAL A 51 -16.40 11.55 -0.18
N TYR A 52 -15.52 10.96 0.63
CA TYR A 52 -15.47 11.18 2.08
C TYR A 52 -14.93 12.57 2.42
N ARG A 53 -15.60 13.23 3.37
CA ARG A 53 -15.16 14.51 3.95
C ARG A 53 -14.45 14.28 5.28
N GLY A 54 -13.31 14.93 5.47
CA GLY A 54 -12.47 14.82 6.66
C GLY A 54 -11.38 13.75 6.55
N LEU A 55 -10.20 14.05 7.12
CA LEU A 55 -9.00 13.20 7.01
C LEU A 55 -9.19 11.83 7.67
N GLU A 56 -9.87 11.77 8.81
CA GLU A 56 -10.10 10.51 9.53
C GLU A 56 -10.89 9.51 8.68
N ARG A 57 -11.99 9.95 8.04
CA ARG A 57 -12.82 9.07 7.20
C ARG A 57 -12.08 8.57 5.97
N VAL A 58 -11.28 9.44 5.33
CA VAL A 58 -10.43 9.07 4.20
C VAL A 58 -9.37 8.05 4.65
N ARG A 59 -8.77 8.27 5.82
CA ARG A 59 -7.74 7.37 6.39
C ARG A 59 -8.31 6.00 6.72
N SER A 60 -9.45 5.90 7.38
CA SER A 60 -10.10 4.62 7.70
C SER A 60 -10.41 3.84 6.43
N ARG A 61 -10.95 4.49 5.39
CA ARG A 61 -11.29 3.82 4.13
C ARG A 61 -10.04 3.40 3.35
N PHE A 62 -9.00 4.21 3.37
CA PHE A 62 -7.73 3.86 2.75
C PHE A 62 -7.10 2.62 3.41
N ILE A 63 -7.09 2.55 4.74
CA ILE A 63 -6.58 1.37 5.48
C ILE A 63 -7.40 0.12 5.12
N LEU A 64 -8.73 0.23 5.09
CA LEU A 64 -9.60 -0.87 4.69
C LEU A 64 -9.34 -1.33 3.25
N ALA A 65 -9.16 -0.40 2.30
CA ALA A 65 -8.84 -0.72 0.92
C ALA A 65 -7.49 -1.45 0.79
N MET A 66 -6.47 -1.00 1.51
CA MET A 66 -5.16 -1.67 1.53
C MET A 66 -5.23 -3.04 2.22
N ALA A 67 -6.02 -3.20 3.28
CA ALA A 67 -6.26 -4.51 3.89
C ALA A 67 -6.99 -5.48 2.94
N ALA A 68 -7.97 -4.97 2.19
CA ALA A 68 -8.75 -5.75 1.24
C ALA A 68 -7.97 -6.18 -0.02
N SER A 69 -6.90 -5.46 -0.37
CA SER A 69 -6.01 -5.84 -1.48
C SER A 69 -5.29 -7.18 -1.26
N ASN A 70 -5.27 -7.71 -0.03
CA ASN A 70 -4.81 -9.06 0.26
C ASN A 70 -5.92 -9.89 0.92
N PRO A 71 -6.80 -10.53 0.12
CA PRO A 71 -7.94 -11.29 0.62
C PRO A 71 -7.57 -12.41 1.61
N ALA A 72 -6.38 -13.00 1.48
CA ALA A 72 -5.89 -14.02 2.40
C ALA A 72 -5.68 -13.49 3.84
N ARG A 73 -5.49 -12.17 4.00
CA ARG A 73 -5.29 -11.52 5.31
C ARG A 73 -6.57 -10.94 5.89
N LEU A 74 -7.63 -10.76 5.09
CA LEU A 74 -8.92 -10.23 5.53
C LEU A 74 -9.55 -11.04 6.68
N PRO A 75 -9.61 -12.39 6.64
CA PRO A 75 -10.18 -13.16 7.75
C PRO A 75 -9.46 -12.88 9.07
N ARG A 76 -8.13 -12.72 9.06
CA ARG A 76 -7.33 -12.44 10.26
C ARG A 76 -7.49 -11.01 10.78
N LEU A 77 -7.99 -10.09 9.96
CA LEU A 77 -8.24 -8.70 10.34
C LEU A 77 -9.69 -8.48 10.81
N LEU A 78 -10.62 -9.35 10.41
CA LEU A 78 -12.04 -9.29 10.77
C LEU A 78 -12.40 -10.21 11.95
N ALA A 79 -11.66 -11.31 12.14
CA ALA A 79 -11.89 -12.29 13.21
C ALA A 79 -11.21 -11.89 14.53
N GLY A 80 -11.41 -10.65 14.97
CA GLY A 80 -10.83 -10.09 16.20
C GLY A 80 -10.92 -11.01 17.42
#